data_AF-A0A0F9LF99-F1
#
_entry.id   AF-A0A0F9LF99-F1
#
_cell.length_a   1.000
_cell.length_b   1.000
_cell.length_c   1.000
_cell.angle_alpha   90.00
_cell.angle_beta   90.00
_cell.angle_gamma   90.00
#
_symmetry.space_group_name_H-M   'P 1'
#
loop_
_entity.id
_entity.type
_entity.pdbx_description
1 polymer ?
#
loop_
_entity_poly.entity_id
_entity_poly.type
_entity_poly.pdbx_seq_one_letter_code
_entity_poly.pdbx_strand_id
1 'polypeptide(L)'
;MKIIEIEGVGEKYSKTLEKAGFPNVEYLISLKWREIKELAEKTDISLKLIEKWQDMAELMIIKGVGSEYSEVLNKIGIDSTRELAYRNPQKTLDKILEFDKKQPDVIRKIPKVEILTDWIEEAKSMYAKKKTQIKLKETPIIDIEGIGTKFSKTLESAGLSNIEALVGLAKEKIKDLAEKTKISEKLIDKWAEHADLMRIGGVGPEYAEVLNEIGVDSVKEFAQRNPSNTLDRIMKLDKEKPDVFRRPPTLKMVGEWIEEAKKIK
;
A
#
# COMPACT_ATOMS: atom_id res chain seq x y z
N MET A 1 4.60 -9.43 -19.04
CA MET A 1 4.49 -10.88 -18.67
C MET A 1 3.01 -11.26 -18.67
N LYS A 2 2.58 -12.44 -19.15
CA LYS A 2 1.12 -12.74 -19.18
C LYS A 2 0.59 -12.95 -17.76
N ILE A 3 -0.64 -12.53 -17.50
CA ILE A 3 -1.23 -12.62 -16.15
C ILE A 3 -1.40 -14.08 -15.68
N ILE A 4 -1.60 -15.02 -16.61
CA ILE A 4 -1.66 -16.47 -16.36
C ILE A 4 -0.34 -17.06 -15.85
N GLU A 5 0.78 -16.33 -15.98
CA GLU A 5 2.07 -16.78 -15.44
C GLU A 5 2.16 -16.58 -13.93
N ILE A 6 1.25 -15.81 -13.33
CA ILE A 6 1.17 -15.66 -11.88
C ILE A 6 0.57 -16.93 -11.28
N GLU A 7 1.22 -17.48 -10.26
CA GLU A 7 0.78 -18.70 -9.60
C GLU A 7 -0.65 -18.57 -9.02
N GLY A 8 -1.50 -19.54 -9.31
CA GLY A 8 -2.93 -19.51 -8.98
C GLY A 8 -3.83 -18.69 -9.93
N VAL A 9 -3.31 -17.95 -10.91
CA VAL A 9 -4.12 -17.35 -11.99
C VAL A 9 -4.37 -18.40 -13.07
N GLY A 10 -5.39 -19.25 -12.87
CA GLY A 10 -5.83 -20.20 -13.89
C GLY A 10 -6.48 -19.53 -15.11
N GLU A 11 -6.72 -20.29 -16.19
CA GLU A 11 -7.30 -19.77 -17.45
C GLU A 11 -8.59 -18.96 -17.25
N LYS A 12 -9.45 -19.40 -16.33
CA LYS A 12 -10.71 -18.72 -16.01
C LYS A 12 -10.43 -17.29 -15.52
N TYR A 13 -9.54 -17.15 -14.54
CA TYR A 13 -9.19 -15.85 -13.97
C TYR A 13 -8.43 -14.98 -14.96
N SER A 14 -7.50 -15.54 -15.74
CA SER A 14 -6.80 -14.81 -16.82
C SER A 14 -7.79 -14.18 -17.79
N LYS A 15 -8.76 -14.96 -18.30
CA LYS A 15 -9.79 -14.46 -19.22
C LYS A 15 -10.68 -13.39 -18.60
N THR A 16 -11.03 -13.53 -17.31
CA THR A 16 -11.82 -12.53 -16.58
C THR A 16 -11.06 -11.22 -16.44
N LEU A 17 -9.79 -11.26 -16.03
CA LEU A 17 -8.95 -10.07 -15.84
C LEU A 17 -8.65 -9.39 -17.18
N GLU A 18 -8.37 -10.16 -18.23
CA GLU A 18 -8.21 -9.64 -19.61
C GLU A 18 -9.45 -8.87 -20.06
N LYS A 19 -10.65 -9.43 -19.90
CA LYS A 19 -11.92 -8.75 -20.22
C LYS A 19 -12.15 -7.50 -19.36
N ALA A 20 -11.63 -7.49 -18.13
CA ALA A 20 -11.72 -6.34 -17.24
C ALA A 20 -10.74 -5.20 -17.60
N GLY A 21 -9.81 -5.43 -18.53
CA GLY A 21 -8.80 -4.45 -18.98
C GLY A 21 -7.39 -4.70 -18.46
N PHE A 22 -7.12 -5.87 -17.87
CA PHE A 22 -5.86 -6.22 -17.21
C PHE A 22 -5.19 -7.42 -17.88
N PRO A 23 -4.63 -7.27 -19.10
CA PRO A 23 -4.14 -8.39 -19.89
C PRO A 23 -2.75 -8.94 -19.46
N ASN A 24 -2.02 -8.21 -18.61
CA ASN A 24 -0.67 -8.57 -18.22
C ASN A 24 -0.35 -8.15 -16.78
N VAL A 25 0.75 -8.70 -16.27
CA VAL A 25 1.24 -8.51 -14.90
C VAL A 25 1.48 -7.03 -14.59
N GLU A 26 2.00 -6.27 -15.55
CA GLU A 26 2.38 -4.87 -15.39
C GLU A 26 1.17 -3.97 -15.05
N TYR A 27 -0.01 -4.27 -15.60
CA TYR A 27 -1.24 -3.54 -15.25
C TYR A 27 -1.65 -3.77 -13.78
N LEU A 28 -1.50 -4.98 -13.25
CA LEU A 28 -1.83 -5.25 -11.84
C LEU A 28 -0.92 -4.48 -10.89
N ILE A 29 0.38 -4.41 -11.17
CA ILE A 29 1.37 -3.73 -10.30
C ILE A 29 1.04 -2.24 -10.13
N SER A 30 0.51 -1.61 -11.19
CA SER A 30 0.20 -0.16 -11.16
C SER A 30 -1.04 0.22 -10.35
N LEU A 31 -1.90 -0.75 -10.01
CA LEU A 31 -3.16 -0.47 -9.35
C LEU A 31 -2.97 0.00 -7.91
N LYS A 32 -3.65 1.07 -7.56
CA LYS A 32 -3.88 1.48 -6.17
C LYS A 32 -4.89 0.53 -5.54
N TRP A 33 -4.86 0.42 -4.22
CA TRP A 33 -5.76 -0.50 -3.51
C TRP A 33 -7.25 -0.22 -3.76
N ARG A 34 -7.65 1.05 -3.92
CA ARG A 34 -9.01 1.40 -4.34
C ARG A 34 -9.37 0.77 -5.69
N GLU A 35 -8.47 0.84 -6.67
CA GLU A 35 -8.67 0.24 -7.99
C GLU A 35 -8.69 -1.30 -7.90
N ILE A 36 -7.94 -1.88 -6.97
CA ILE A 36 -8.00 -3.32 -6.66
C ILE A 36 -9.37 -3.69 -6.07
N LYS A 37 -9.95 -2.88 -5.18
CA LYS A 37 -11.32 -3.08 -4.66
C LYS A 37 -12.36 -2.99 -5.78
N GLU A 38 -12.29 -1.95 -6.60
CA GLU A 38 -13.19 -1.79 -7.76
C GLU A 38 -13.06 -2.97 -8.74
N LEU A 39 -11.85 -3.46 -8.97
CA LEU A 39 -11.59 -4.63 -9.80
C LEU A 39 -12.20 -5.90 -9.18
N ALA A 40 -12.05 -6.10 -7.87
CA ALA A 40 -12.63 -7.23 -7.14
C ALA A 40 -14.15 -7.27 -7.31
N GLU A 41 -14.82 -6.14 -7.08
CA GLU A 41 -16.27 -5.98 -7.26
C GLU A 41 -16.70 -6.24 -8.71
N LYS A 42 -15.99 -5.65 -9.68
CA LYS A 42 -16.31 -5.78 -11.11
C LYS A 42 -16.16 -7.21 -11.62
N THR A 43 -15.22 -7.98 -11.08
CA THR A 43 -14.87 -9.31 -11.57
C THR A 43 -15.46 -10.45 -10.76
N ASP A 44 -16.09 -10.15 -9.62
CA ASP A 44 -16.52 -11.14 -8.62
C ASP A 44 -15.36 -12.06 -8.18
N ILE A 45 -14.15 -11.51 -8.15
CA ILE A 45 -12.95 -12.18 -7.64
C ILE A 45 -12.69 -11.61 -6.25
N SER A 46 -12.33 -12.46 -5.30
CA SER A 46 -11.99 -12.03 -3.95
C SER A 46 -10.89 -10.96 -3.96
N LEU A 47 -11.12 -9.86 -3.22
CA LEU A 47 -10.15 -8.79 -2.98
C LEU A 47 -8.77 -9.36 -2.59
N LYS A 48 -8.74 -10.26 -1.60
CA LYS A 48 -7.52 -10.91 -1.11
C LYS A 48 -6.79 -11.71 -2.18
N LEU A 49 -7.53 -12.29 -3.13
CA LEU A 49 -6.94 -13.07 -4.21
C LEU A 49 -6.27 -12.16 -5.24
N ILE A 50 -6.92 -11.06 -5.61
CA ILE A 50 -6.30 -10.05 -6.51
C ILE A 50 -5.09 -9.40 -5.82
N GLU A 51 -5.18 -9.08 -4.53
CA GLU A 51 -4.04 -8.56 -3.76
C GLU A 51 -2.86 -9.53 -3.75
N LYS A 52 -3.11 -10.85 -3.57
CA LYS A 52 -2.07 -11.88 -3.65
C LYS A 52 -1.43 -11.91 -5.04
N TRP A 53 -2.22 -11.81 -6.10
CA TRP A 53 -1.70 -11.75 -7.47
C TRP A 53 -0.91 -10.47 -7.74
N GLN A 54 -1.34 -9.34 -7.21
CA GLN A 54 -0.59 -8.08 -7.29
C GLN A 54 0.75 -8.17 -6.56
N ASP A 55 0.81 -8.83 -5.40
CA ASP A 55 2.07 -9.06 -4.68
C ASP A 55 3.05 -9.90 -5.46
N MET A 56 2.59 -11.04 -5.98
CA MET A 56 3.42 -11.92 -6.80
C MET A 56 3.87 -11.21 -8.07
N ALA A 57 2.96 -10.48 -8.73
CA ALA A 57 3.27 -9.64 -9.87
C ALA A 57 4.38 -8.63 -9.56
N GLU A 58 4.30 -7.93 -8.42
CA GLU A 58 5.34 -6.98 -8.00
C GLU A 58 6.69 -7.67 -7.76
N LEU A 59 6.72 -8.89 -7.23
CA LEU A 59 7.97 -9.62 -7.02
C LEU A 59 8.56 -10.16 -8.33
N MET A 60 7.73 -10.58 -9.28
CA MET A 60 8.13 -11.16 -10.56
C MET A 60 8.87 -10.18 -11.49
N ILE A 61 8.88 -8.88 -11.17
CA ILE A 61 9.68 -7.89 -11.91
C ILE A 61 11.17 -8.01 -11.61
N ILE A 62 11.54 -8.60 -10.48
CA ILE A 62 12.94 -8.81 -10.09
C ILE A 62 13.51 -9.93 -10.96
N LYS A 63 14.68 -9.68 -11.55
CA LYS A 63 15.26 -10.62 -12.49
C LYS A 63 15.55 -11.96 -11.82
N GLY A 64 14.95 -13.02 -12.36
CA GLY A 64 15.11 -14.39 -11.86
C GLY A 64 14.10 -14.80 -10.78
N VAL A 65 13.21 -13.89 -10.34
CA VAL A 65 12.05 -14.24 -9.51
C VAL A 65 10.91 -14.66 -10.44
N GLY A 66 10.78 -15.96 -10.68
CA GLY A 66 9.65 -16.53 -11.42
C GLY A 66 8.41 -16.76 -10.55
N SER A 67 7.39 -17.41 -11.12
CA SER A 67 6.11 -17.69 -10.45
C SER A 67 6.30 -18.43 -9.12
N GLU A 68 7.03 -19.55 -9.13
CA GLU A 68 7.31 -20.39 -7.95
C GLU A 68 7.98 -19.58 -6.84
N TYR A 69 9.00 -18.78 -7.17
CA TYR A 69 9.71 -17.96 -6.18
C TYR A 69 8.86 -16.79 -5.67
N SER A 70 8.08 -16.15 -6.53
CA SER A 70 7.16 -15.09 -6.11
C SER A 70 6.09 -15.62 -5.15
N GLU A 71 5.58 -16.83 -5.37
CA GLU A 71 4.65 -17.46 -4.44
C GLU A 71 5.33 -17.77 -3.10
N VAL A 72 6.49 -18.41 -3.10
CA VAL A 72 7.18 -18.75 -1.84
C VAL A 72 7.53 -17.50 -1.05
N LEU A 73 8.06 -16.46 -1.71
CA LEU A 73 8.35 -15.17 -1.07
C LEU A 73 7.07 -14.60 -0.42
N ASN A 74 5.96 -14.57 -1.15
CA ASN A 74 4.67 -14.10 -0.62
C ASN A 74 4.24 -14.93 0.60
N LYS A 75 4.34 -16.26 0.53
CA LYS A 75 3.97 -17.19 1.62
C LYS A 75 4.83 -17.02 2.88
N ILE A 76 6.09 -16.61 2.75
CA ILE A 76 6.97 -16.32 3.90
C ILE A 76 6.90 -14.86 4.38
N GLY A 77 5.90 -14.11 3.90
CA GLY A 77 5.62 -12.73 4.28
C GLY A 77 6.57 -11.73 3.64
N ILE A 78 7.00 -11.98 2.40
CA ILE A 78 7.71 -11.03 1.54
C ILE A 78 6.85 -10.84 0.30
N ASP A 79 6.15 -9.73 0.24
CA ASP A 79 5.01 -9.55 -0.66
C ASP A 79 5.16 -8.33 -1.57
N SER A 80 6.28 -7.63 -1.48
CA SER A 80 6.61 -6.47 -2.29
C SER A 80 8.10 -6.35 -2.46
N THR A 81 8.52 -5.60 -3.48
CA THR A 81 9.93 -5.25 -3.67
C THR A 81 10.47 -4.45 -2.49
N ARG A 82 9.64 -3.59 -1.88
CA ARG A 82 9.99 -2.84 -0.68
C ARG A 82 10.30 -3.78 0.49
N GLU A 83 9.42 -4.73 0.78
CA GLU A 83 9.65 -5.68 1.88
C GLU A 83 10.93 -6.48 1.67
N LEU A 84 11.16 -6.94 0.44
CA LEU A 84 12.36 -7.70 0.10
C LEU A 84 13.64 -6.87 0.29
N ALA A 85 13.63 -5.58 -0.07
CA ALA A 85 14.79 -4.68 0.04
C ALA A 85 15.36 -4.56 1.47
N TYR A 86 14.55 -4.81 2.50
CA TYR A 86 14.97 -4.76 3.90
C TYR A 86 15.31 -6.14 4.49
N ARG A 87 15.23 -7.21 3.72
CA ARG A 87 15.51 -8.56 4.22
C ARG A 87 17.00 -8.86 4.30
N ASN A 88 17.32 -9.82 5.15
CA ASN A 88 18.65 -10.41 5.23
C ASN A 88 18.68 -11.71 4.41
N PRO A 89 19.63 -11.89 3.47
CA PRO A 89 19.66 -13.05 2.58
C PRO A 89 19.62 -14.40 3.30
N GLN A 90 20.45 -14.57 4.35
CA GLN A 90 20.52 -15.84 5.09
C GLN A 90 19.21 -16.12 5.84
N LYS A 91 18.67 -15.13 6.57
CA LYS A 91 17.39 -15.29 7.27
C LYS A 91 16.23 -15.56 6.32
N THR A 92 16.27 -15.01 5.11
CA THR A 92 15.29 -15.32 4.06
C THR A 92 15.43 -16.75 3.59
N LEU A 93 16.66 -17.23 3.35
CA LEU A 93 16.91 -18.63 2.99
C LEU A 93 16.40 -19.59 4.07
N ASP A 94 16.67 -19.31 5.34
CA ASP A 94 16.23 -20.13 6.46
C ASP A 94 14.69 -20.27 6.49
N LYS A 95 13.97 -19.17 6.20
CA LYS A 95 12.50 -19.17 6.06
C LYS A 95 12.01 -19.96 4.85
N ILE A 96 12.69 -19.88 3.71
CA ILE A 96 12.37 -20.68 2.52
C ILE A 96 12.54 -22.17 2.83
N LEU A 97 13.64 -22.55 3.50
CA LEU A 97 13.89 -23.93 3.91
C LEU A 97 12.85 -24.44 4.90
N GLU A 98 12.40 -23.61 5.84
CA GLU A 98 11.32 -23.97 6.77
C GLU A 98 9.99 -24.16 6.04
N PHE A 99 9.69 -23.29 5.08
CA PHE A 99 8.49 -23.40 4.24
C PHE A 99 8.52 -24.66 3.37
N ASP A 100 9.64 -24.93 2.69
CA ASP A 100 9.83 -26.08 1.81
C ASP A 100 9.65 -27.41 2.55
N LYS A 101 10.14 -27.51 3.80
CA LYS A 101 9.87 -28.68 4.66
C LYS A 101 8.38 -28.94 4.90
N LYS A 102 7.55 -27.89 4.87
CA LYS A 102 6.09 -27.98 5.07
C LYS A 102 5.35 -28.17 3.75
N GLN A 103 5.88 -27.63 2.65
CA GLN A 103 5.27 -27.62 1.31
C GLN A 103 6.35 -27.82 0.23
N PRO A 104 6.87 -29.06 0.06
CA PRO A 104 8.04 -29.32 -0.79
C PRO A 104 7.74 -29.22 -2.30
N ASP A 105 6.48 -29.22 -2.70
CA ASP A 105 6.07 -29.24 -4.11
C ASP A 105 5.97 -27.84 -4.75
N VAL A 106 6.18 -26.77 -3.98
CA VAL A 106 5.96 -25.39 -4.45
C VAL A 106 7.14 -24.84 -5.26
N ILE A 107 8.37 -25.19 -4.89
CA ILE A 107 9.59 -24.78 -5.63
C ILE A 107 10.36 -25.99 -6.10
N ARG A 108 10.75 -26.00 -7.38
CA ARG A 108 11.57 -27.09 -7.91
C ARG A 108 13.01 -27.09 -7.40
N LYS A 109 13.50 -25.90 -7.03
CA LYS A 109 14.90 -25.70 -6.62
C LYS A 109 15.00 -24.60 -5.58
N ILE A 110 15.55 -24.95 -4.42
CA ILE A 110 15.88 -24.00 -3.37
C ILE A 110 16.93 -23.00 -3.90
N PRO A 111 16.68 -21.68 -3.82
CA PRO A 111 17.65 -20.68 -4.25
C PRO A 111 18.87 -20.68 -3.32
N LYS A 112 20.04 -20.40 -3.87
CA LYS A 112 21.23 -20.19 -3.03
C LYS A 112 21.20 -18.80 -2.41
N VAL A 113 21.98 -18.60 -1.34
CA VAL A 113 22.07 -17.30 -0.65
C VAL A 113 22.58 -16.19 -1.57
N GLU A 114 23.41 -16.51 -2.56
CA GLU A 114 23.92 -15.54 -3.53
C GLU A 114 22.78 -15.00 -4.42
N ILE A 115 21.89 -15.88 -4.89
CA ILE A 115 20.72 -15.49 -5.69
C ILE A 115 19.77 -14.60 -4.87
N LEU A 116 19.54 -14.94 -3.59
CA LEU A 116 18.75 -14.10 -2.69
C LEU A 116 19.40 -12.75 -2.44
N THR A 117 20.73 -12.71 -2.37
CA THR A 117 21.49 -11.45 -2.26
C THR A 117 21.25 -10.58 -3.49
N ASP A 118 21.33 -11.15 -4.69
CA ASP A 118 21.07 -10.41 -5.94
C ASP A 118 19.65 -9.84 -5.98
N TRP A 119 18.64 -10.64 -5.63
CA TRP A 119 17.24 -10.18 -5.59
C TRP A 119 17.03 -9.03 -4.59
N ILE A 120 17.65 -9.13 -3.41
CA ILE A 120 17.55 -8.10 -2.36
C ILE A 120 18.25 -6.81 -2.81
N GLU A 121 19.41 -6.88 -3.46
CA GLU A 121 20.11 -5.70 -3.96
C GLU A 121 19.36 -5.04 -5.13
N GLU A 122 18.78 -5.83 -6.04
CA GLU A 122 17.91 -5.30 -7.09
C GLU A 122 16.69 -4.58 -6.49
N ALA A 123 16.02 -5.21 -5.51
CA ALA A 123 14.91 -4.62 -4.80
C ALA A 123 15.28 -3.31 -4.08
N LYS A 124 16.45 -3.25 -3.44
CA LYS A 124 17.00 -2.01 -2.85
C LYS A 124 17.21 -0.91 -3.89
N SER A 125 17.77 -1.27 -5.05
CA SER A 125 18.00 -0.33 -6.17
C SER A 125 16.67 0.23 -6.69
N MET A 126 15.67 -0.63 -6.89
CA MET A 126 14.32 -0.22 -7.32
C MET A 126 13.67 0.72 -6.30
N TYR A 127 13.74 0.37 -5.01
CA TYR A 127 13.20 1.19 -3.94
C TYR A 127 13.91 2.56 -3.82
N ALA A 128 15.24 2.60 -3.91
CA ALA A 128 16.01 3.83 -3.88
C ALA A 128 15.71 4.76 -5.08
N LYS A 129 15.54 4.19 -6.29
CA LYS A 129 15.08 4.94 -7.48
C LYS A 129 13.69 5.52 -7.26
N LYS A 130 12.75 4.74 -6.72
CA LYS A 130 11.40 5.23 -6.38
C LYS A 130 11.46 6.37 -5.37
N LYS A 131 12.25 6.24 -4.31
CA LYS A 131 12.43 7.28 -3.28
C LYS A 131 13.06 8.57 -3.83
N THR A 132 13.97 8.48 -4.79
CA THR A 132 14.63 9.65 -5.42
C THR A 132 13.75 10.32 -6.48
N GLN A 133 12.93 9.57 -7.22
CA GLN A 133 11.94 10.13 -8.17
C GLN A 133 10.75 10.80 -7.48
N ILE A 134 10.45 10.46 -6.22
CA ILE A 134 9.37 11.10 -5.44
C ILE A 134 9.72 12.56 -5.04
N LYS A 135 10.96 13.01 -5.18
CA LYS A 135 11.25 14.45 -5.17
C LYS A 135 10.85 15.05 -6.53
N LEU A 136 9.70 15.74 -6.57
CA LEU A 136 9.18 16.67 -7.62
C LEU A 136 7.87 16.26 -8.32
N LYS A 137 7.14 15.25 -7.87
CA LYS A 137 5.73 15.05 -8.27
C LYS A 137 4.86 15.12 -7.02
N GLU A 138 4.19 16.25 -6.83
CA GLU A 138 3.23 16.48 -5.75
C GLU A 138 2.20 15.35 -5.74
N THR A 139 1.83 14.86 -4.55
CA THR A 139 0.95 13.69 -4.46
C THR A 139 -0.45 14.11 -4.92
N PRO A 140 -1.06 13.48 -5.94
CA PRO A 140 -2.36 13.90 -6.45
C PRO A 140 -3.43 13.86 -5.36
N ILE A 141 -4.30 14.87 -5.30
CA ILE A 141 -5.34 14.97 -4.26
C ILE A 141 -6.33 13.79 -4.28
N ILE A 142 -6.54 13.18 -5.46
CA ILE A 142 -7.37 11.97 -5.63
C ILE A 142 -6.86 10.75 -4.83
N ASP A 143 -5.60 10.79 -4.37
CA ASP A 143 -5.00 9.68 -3.63
C ASP A 143 -5.47 9.64 -2.18
N ILE A 144 -6.05 10.72 -1.66
CA ILE A 144 -6.64 10.71 -0.31
C ILE A 144 -7.88 9.82 -0.28
N GLU A 145 -8.04 9.08 0.82
CA GLU A 145 -9.20 8.22 1.00
C GLU A 145 -10.50 9.04 1.07
N GLY A 146 -11.50 8.62 0.27
CA GLY A 146 -12.76 9.33 0.10
C GLY A 146 -12.76 10.45 -0.97
N ILE A 147 -11.62 10.82 -1.57
CA ILE A 147 -11.59 11.75 -2.72
C ILE A 147 -11.71 10.95 -4.01
N GLY A 148 -12.93 10.84 -4.53
CA GLY A 148 -13.18 10.32 -5.88
C GLY A 148 -12.97 11.35 -6.98
N THR A 149 -13.06 10.93 -8.24
CA THR A 149 -12.88 11.78 -9.44
C THR A 149 -13.70 13.07 -9.42
N LYS A 150 -14.95 13.00 -8.93
CA LYS A 150 -15.82 14.17 -8.78
C LYS A 150 -15.23 15.20 -7.81
N PHE A 151 -14.84 14.78 -6.61
CA PHE A 151 -14.28 15.68 -5.61
C PHE A 151 -12.90 16.20 -6.02
N SER A 152 -12.05 15.34 -6.61
CA SER A 152 -10.74 15.76 -7.15
C SER A 152 -10.89 16.91 -8.13
N LYS A 153 -11.75 16.78 -9.15
CA LYS A 153 -11.98 17.84 -10.15
C LYS A 153 -12.52 19.12 -9.54
N THR A 154 -13.41 19.01 -8.55
CA THR A 154 -13.95 20.18 -7.84
C THR A 154 -12.87 20.91 -7.03
N LEU A 155 -12.02 20.17 -6.31
CA LEU A 155 -10.92 20.72 -5.53
C LEU A 155 -9.82 21.33 -6.41
N GLU A 156 -9.48 20.66 -7.51
CA GLU A 156 -8.55 21.16 -8.54
C GLU A 156 -9.05 22.50 -9.10
N SER A 157 -10.34 22.58 -9.45
CA SER A 157 -10.99 23.84 -9.90
C SER A 157 -10.98 24.93 -8.82
N ALA A 158 -10.92 24.52 -7.55
CA ALA A 158 -10.80 25.44 -6.42
C ALA A 158 -9.36 25.91 -6.15
N GLY A 159 -8.35 25.32 -6.81
CA GLY A 159 -6.93 25.62 -6.67
C GLY A 159 -6.15 24.62 -5.80
N LEU A 160 -6.73 23.44 -5.52
CA LEU A 160 -6.13 22.38 -4.71
C LEU A 160 -5.94 21.12 -5.57
N SER A 161 -4.75 20.93 -6.14
CA SER A 161 -4.44 19.81 -7.03
C SER A 161 -3.68 18.66 -6.36
N ASN A 162 -3.13 18.90 -5.17
CA ASN A 162 -2.25 17.96 -4.50
C ASN A 162 -2.54 17.91 -2.98
N ILE A 163 -2.00 16.87 -2.34
CA ILE A 163 -2.15 16.62 -0.90
C ILE A 163 -1.49 17.72 -0.07
N GLU A 164 -0.33 18.21 -0.52
CA GLU A 164 0.43 19.24 0.19
C GLU A 164 -0.37 20.54 0.36
N ALA A 165 -1.26 20.85 -0.58
CA ALA A 165 -2.14 22.01 -0.51
C ALA A 165 -3.26 21.90 0.54
N LEU A 166 -3.53 20.69 1.07
CA LEU A 166 -4.48 20.46 2.15
C LEU A 166 -3.82 20.46 3.54
N VAL A 167 -2.49 20.36 3.63
CA VAL A 167 -1.78 20.31 4.91
C VAL A 167 -1.89 21.65 5.63
N GLY A 168 -2.39 21.63 6.87
CA GLY A 168 -2.41 22.81 7.74
C GLY A 168 -3.38 23.91 7.32
N LEU A 169 -4.45 23.57 6.59
CA LEU A 169 -5.49 24.53 6.26
C LEU A 169 -6.09 25.16 7.53
N ALA A 170 -6.13 26.50 7.56
CA ALA A 170 -6.80 27.23 8.63
C ALA A 170 -8.32 27.04 8.53
N LYS A 171 -9.01 27.14 9.68
CA LYS A 171 -10.47 26.97 9.76
C LYS A 171 -11.23 27.89 8.81
N GLU A 172 -10.76 29.13 8.69
CA GLU A 172 -11.32 30.14 7.77
C GLU A 172 -11.19 29.67 6.32
N LYS A 173 -10.03 29.10 5.96
CA LYS A 173 -9.79 28.58 4.62
C LYS A 173 -10.64 27.35 4.31
N ILE A 174 -10.86 26.46 5.28
CA ILE A 174 -11.77 25.32 5.16
C ILE A 174 -13.19 25.81 4.89
N LYS A 175 -13.65 26.83 5.62
CA LYS A 175 -14.97 27.46 5.41
C LYS A 175 -15.09 28.06 4.00
N ASP A 176 -14.11 28.84 3.56
CA ASP A 176 -14.10 29.43 2.21
C ASP A 176 -14.14 28.34 1.12
N LEU A 177 -13.39 27.26 1.31
CA LEU A 177 -13.40 26.11 0.39
C LEU A 177 -14.75 25.40 0.40
N ALA A 178 -15.37 25.21 1.56
CA ALA A 178 -16.70 24.61 1.66
C ALA A 178 -17.75 25.44 0.90
N GLU A 179 -17.73 26.76 1.05
CA GLU A 179 -18.64 27.67 0.35
C GLU A 179 -18.43 27.64 -1.18
N LYS A 180 -17.17 27.63 -1.63
CA LYS A 180 -16.78 27.61 -3.05
C LYS A 180 -17.07 26.28 -3.74
N THR A 181 -16.78 25.16 -3.07
CA THR A 181 -16.85 23.81 -3.64
C THR A 181 -18.18 23.11 -3.39
N LYS A 182 -19.00 23.63 -2.46
CA LYS A 182 -20.20 22.97 -1.92
C LYS A 182 -19.91 21.60 -1.29
N ILE A 183 -18.67 21.38 -0.85
CA ILE A 183 -18.26 20.25 -0.03
C ILE A 183 -18.40 20.66 1.44
N SER A 184 -18.81 19.76 2.33
CA SER A 184 -18.96 20.11 3.74
C SER A 184 -17.62 20.41 4.39
N GLU A 185 -17.60 21.38 5.33
CA GLU A 185 -16.41 21.72 6.11
C GLU A 185 -15.79 20.47 6.75
N LYS A 186 -16.62 19.61 7.36
CA LYS A 186 -16.22 18.34 7.98
C LYS A 186 -15.45 17.42 7.02
N LEU A 187 -15.83 17.36 5.75
CA LEU A 187 -15.19 16.46 4.79
C LEU A 187 -13.85 17.02 4.31
N ILE A 188 -13.77 18.34 4.12
CA ILE A 188 -12.52 19.03 3.80
C ILE A 188 -11.53 18.92 4.97
N ASP A 189 -12.02 19.09 6.20
CA ASP A 189 -11.25 18.94 7.43
C ASP A 189 -10.66 17.53 7.55
N LYS A 190 -11.50 16.50 7.35
CA LYS A 190 -11.03 15.10 7.29
C LYS A 190 -9.94 14.88 6.25
N TRP A 191 -10.07 15.45 5.05
CA TRP A 191 -9.03 15.32 4.03
C TRP A 191 -7.75 16.08 4.37
N ALA A 192 -7.83 17.20 5.09
CA ALA A 192 -6.68 17.91 5.62
C ALA A 192 -5.95 17.10 6.72
N GLU A 193 -6.70 16.44 7.60
CA GLU A 193 -6.18 15.50 8.61
C GLU A 193 -5.44 14.34 7.95
N HIS A 194 -6.04 13.73 6.91
CA HIS A 194 -5.38 12.68 6.13
C HIS A 194 -4.09 13.19 5.46
N ALA A 195 -4.16 14.38 4.85
CA ALA A 195 -3.01 14.99 4.20
C ALA A 195 -1.85 15.22 5.17
N ASP A 196 -2.14 15.66 6.40
CA ASP A 196 -1.12 15.80 7.44
C ASP A 196 -0.52 14.43 7.80
N LEU A 197 -1.34 13.42 8.11
CA LEU A 197 -0.87 12.07 8.47
C LEU A 197 -0.01 11.42 7.38
N MET A 198 -0.37 11.62 6.10
CA MET A 198 0.35 11.09 4.94
C MET A 198 1.76 11.68 4.74
N ARG A 199 2.13 12.70 5.52
CA ARG A 199 3.52 13.20 5.59
C ARG A 199 4.47 12.18 6.21
N ILE A 200 3.96 11.23 6.99
CA ILE A 200 4.76 10.18 7.63
C ILE A 200 5.08 9.07 6.63
N GLY A 201 6.37 8.78 6.48
CA GLY A 201 6.86 7.70 5.64
C GLY A 201 6.20 6.36 5.92
N GLY A 202 5.45 5.86 4.94
CA GLY A 202 4.75 4.57 5.04
C GLY A 202 3.32 4.66 5.57
N VAL A 203 2.84 5.84 5.96
CA VAL A 203 1.42 6.10 6.20
C VAL A 203 0.78 6.53 4.87
N GLY A 204 0.19 5.56 4.17
CA GLY A 204 -0.60 5.82 2.96
C GLY A 204 -2.04 6.23 3.27
N PRO A 205 -2.88 6.43 2.23
CA PRO A 205 -4.27 6.85 2.37
C PRO A 205 -5.10 5.97 3.31
N GLU A 206 -4.91 4.65 3.22
CA GLU A 206 -5.62 3.65 4.05
C GLU A 206 -5.26 3.78 5.52
N TYR A 207 -3.97 3.89 5.82
CA TYR A 207 -3.51 4.06 7.19
C TYR A 207 -3.88 5.43 7.74
N ALA A 208 -3.91 6.48 6.90
CA ALA A 208 -4.39 7.80 7.30
C ALA A 208 -5.88 7.77 7.68
N GLU A 209 -6.74 7.13 6.86
CA GLU A 209 -8.17 6.92 7.18
C GLU A 209 -8.32 6.14 8.49
N VAL A 210 -7.59 5.03 8.65
CA VAL A 210 -7.67 4.18 9.83
C VAL A 210 -7.21 4.90 11.10
N LEU A 211 -6.10 5.64 11.02
CA LEU A 211 -5.60 6.48 12.10
C LEU A 211 -6.64 7.54 12.48
N ASN A 212 -7.24 8.20 11.49
CA ASN A 212 -8.31 9.18 11.69
C ASN A 212 -9.55 8.56 12.36
N GLU A 213 -9.99 7.37 11.92
CA GLU A 213 -11.15 6.67 12.51
C GLU A 213 -10.89 6.24 13.97
N ILE A 214 -9.65 5.94 14.34
CA ILE A 214 -9.26 5.73 15.75
C ILE A 214 -8.96 7.05 16.49
N GLY A 215 -9.32 8.19 15.92
CA GLY A 215 -9.17 9.52 16.52
C GLY A 215 -7.72 9.93 16.66
N VAL A 216 -6.90 9.69 15.64
CA VAL A 216 -5.60 10.34 15.46
C VAL A 216 -5.73 11.28 14.26
N ASP A 217 -5.85 12.57 14.51
CA ASP A 217 -6.22 13.57 13.50
C ASP A 217 -5.02 14.26 12.83
N SER A 218 -3.84 14.16 13.44
CA SER A 218 -2.67 14.93 13.01
C SER A 218 -1.36 14.21 13.33
N VAL A 219 -0.30 14.60 12.63
CA VAL A 219 1.08 14.14 12.89
C VAL A 219 1.49 14.48 14.32
N LYS A 220 1.12 15.68 14.78
CA LYS A 220 1.43 16.16 16.13
C LYS A 220 0.77 15.29 17.19
N GLU A 221 -0.50 14.93 17.00
CA GLU A 221 -1.18 14.02 17.91
C GLU A 221 -0.56 12.63 17.88
N PHE A 222 -0.28 12.11 16.66
CA PHE A 222 0.28 10.78 16.50
C PHE A 222 1.65 10.62 17.17
N ALA A 223 2.50 11.66 17.12
CA ALA A 223 3.81 11.70 17.77
C ALA A 223 3.76 11.48 19.29
N GLN A 224 2.59 11.67 19.93
CA GLN A 224 2.38 11.50 21.36
C GLN A 224 1.74 10.16 21.73
N ARG A 225 1.34 9.35 20.74
CA ARG A 225 0.66 8.07 21.00
C ARG A 225 1.63 6.97 21.46
N ASN A 226 1.07 5.95 22.11
CA ASN A 226 1.80 4.73 22.46
C ASN A 226 1.64 3.67 21.34
N PRO A 227 2.72 3.07 20.82
CA PRO A 227 2.65 2.12 19.71
C PRO A 227 1.74 0.91 19.95
N SER A 228 1.78 0.32 21.16
CA SER A 228 0.98 -0.87 21.49
C SER A 228 -0.50 -0.53 21.54
N ASN A 229 -0.85 0.54 22.26
CA ASN A 229 -2.25 0.96 22.38
C ASN A 229 -2.83 1.39 21.03
N THR A 230 -2.02 2.05 20.19
CA THR A 230 -2.44 2.41 18.83
C THR A 230 -2.71 1.16 18.00
N LEU A 231 -1.80 0.19 18.00
CA LEU A 231 -1.99 -1.06 17.27
C LEU A 231 -3.27 -1.79 17.73
N ASP A 232 -3.50 -1.88 19.04
CA ASP A 232 -4.70 -2.53 19.59
C ASP A 232 -5.99 -1.84 19.10
N ARG A 233 -6.00 -0.51 19.01
CA ARG A 233 -7.14 0.24 18.47
C ARG A 233 -7.33 0.02 16.97
N ILE A 234 -6.24 -0.03 16.20
CA ILE A 234 -6.29 -0.36 14.76
C ILE A 234 -6.87 -1.76 14.56
N MET A 235 -6.41 -2.76 15.33
CA MET A 235 -6.91 -4.13 15.24
C MET A 235 -8.35 -4.28 15.72
N LYS A 236 -8.79 -3.44 16.67
CA LYS A 236 -10.19 -3.39 17.08
C LYS A 236 -11.07 -2.84 15.97
N LEU A 237 -10.65 -1.76 15.31
CA LEU A 237 -11.38 -1.19 14.18
C LEU A 237 -11.54 -2.20 13.04
N ASP A 238 -10.48 -2.92 12.67
CA ASP A 238 -10.52 -3.93 11.61
C ASP A 238 -11.49 -5.09 11.92
N LYS A 239 -11.67 -5.43 13.21
CA LYS A 239 -12.69 -6.42 13.62
C LYS A 239 -14.12 -5.90 13.47
N GLU A 240 -14.33 -4.60 13.67
CA GLU A 240 -15.64 -3.95 13.60
C GLU A 240 -16.01 -3.61 12.15
N LYS A 241 -15.03 -3.23 11.34
CA LYS A 241 -15.13 -2.85 9.94
C LYS A 241 -14.01 -3.59 9.18
N PRO A 242 -14.28 -4.79 8.63
CA PRO A 242 -13.27 -5.53 7.90
C PRO A 242 -12.82 -4.77 6.64
N ASP A 243 -11.60 -5.06 6.20
CA ASP A 243 -11.01 -4.56 4.94
C ASP A 243 -10.82 -3.03 4.91
N VAL A 244 -10.45 -2.44 6.06
CA VAL A 244 -10.09 -1.00 6.22
C VAL A 244 -8.68 -0.65 5.77
N PHE A 245 -7.80 -1.64 5.66
CA PHE A 245 -6.48 -1.52 5.06
C PHE A 245 -6.16 -2.80 4.30
N ARG A 246 -5.23 -2.74 3.35
CA ARG A 246 -4.70 -3.90 2.65
C ARG A 246 -4.04 -4.89 3.60
N ARG A 247 -3.29 -4.38 4.58
CA ARG A 247 -2.60 -5.22 5.58
C ARG A 247 -2.59 -4.61 6.98
N PRO A 248 -2.83 -5.42 8.02
CA PRO A 248 -2.59 -5.04 9.40
C PRO A 248 -1.17 -4.48 9.57
N PRO A 249 -1.00 -3.28 10.15
CA PRO A 249 0.33 -2.82 10.51
C PRO A 249 0.90 -3.67 11.63
N THR A 250 2.22 -3.80 11.67
CA THR A 250 2.91 -4.45 12.80
C THR A 250 3.21 -3.44 13.90
N LEU A 251 3.44 -3.92 15.13
CA LEU A 251 3.87 -3.05 16.24
C LEU A 251 5.14 -2.25 15.88
N LYS A 252 6.07 -2.88 15.16
CA LYS A 252 7.29 -2.23 14.71
C LYS A 252 6.99 -1.09 13.73
N MET A 253 6.11 -1.31 12.75
CA MET A 253 5.70 -0.26 11.80
C MET A 253 5.06 0.93 12.51
N VAL A 254 4.11 0.67 13.43
CA VAL A 254 3.45 1.74 14.20
C VAL A 254 4.47 2.51 15.05
N GLY A 255 5.43 1.81 15.66
CA GLY A 255 6.53 2.45 16.39
C GLY A 255 7.40 3.34 15.50
N GLU A 256 7.78 2.86 14.31
CA GLU A 256 8.54 3.65 13.34
C GLU A 256 7.78 4.89 12.86
N TRP A 257 6.47 4.77 12.60
CA TRP A 257 5.63 5.92 12.23
C TRP A 257 5.55 6.98 13.32
N ILE A 258 5.41 6.57 14.58
CA ILE A 258 5.38 7.50 15.73
C ILE A 258 6.74 8.19 15.90
N GLU A 259 7.85 7.47 15.74
CA GLU A 259 9.20 8.05 15.80
C GLU A 259 9.49 9.01 14.64
N GLU A 260 8.92 8.75 13.46
CA GLU A 260 8.99 9.68 12.34
C GLU A 260 8.10 10.91 12.55
N ALA A 261 6.87 10.72 13.06
CA ALA A 261 5.96 11.81 13.40
C ALA A 261 6.60 12.82 14.36
N LYS A 262 7.39 12.36 15.34
CA LYS A 262 8.16 13.22 16.26
C LYS A 262 9.21 14.10 15.58
N LYS A 263 9.66 13.73 14.38
CA LYS A 263 10.70 14.45 13.61
C LYS A 263 10.10 15.43 12.60
N ILE A 264 8.82 15.27 12.28
CA ILE A 264 8.08 16.14 11.38
C ILE A 264 7.64 17.36 12.20
N LYS A 265 7.98 18.56 11.71
CA LYS A 265 7.59 19.84 12.31
C LYS A 265 6.27 20.34 11.75
#